data_AF-A0A955FDJ4-F1
#
_entry.id   AF-A0A955FDJ4-F1
#
_cell.length_a   1.000
_cell.length_b   1.000
_cell.length_c   1.000
_cell.angle_alpha   90.00
_cell.angle_beta   90.00
_cell.angle_gamma   90.00
#
_symmetry.space_group_name_H-M   'P 1'
#
loop_
_entity.id
_entity.type
_entity.pdbx_description
1 polymer ?
#
loop_
_entity_poly.entity_id
_entity_poly.type
_entity_poly.pdbx_seq_one_letter_code
_entity_poly.pdbx_strand_id
1 'polypeptide(L)'
;EIYGVPPLVFLHYLNALALNEDVKYHTLGYDIVTGTGRRNNMLTCVNLIGVFLGGVSIVEFAGQFSRPPAGISAISQKKMREILPLLDKG
;
A
#
# COMPACT_ATOMS: atom_id res chain seq x y z
N GLU A 1 21.72 -1.22 4.62
CA GLU A 1 21.19 -0.04 3.91
C GLU A 1 20.48 -0.50 2.64
N ILE A 2 19.46 0.23 2.18
CA ILE A 2 18.76 -0.02 0.90
C ILE A 2 19.13 1.15 -0.01
N TYR A 3 19.93 0.90 -1.07
CA TYR A 3 20.42 1.94 -1.99
C TYR A 3 21.05 3.17 -1.29
N GLY A 4 21.82 2.95 -0.21
CA GLY A 4 22.45 4.02 0.56
C GLY A 4 21.53 4.74 1.57
N VAL A 5 20.29 4.28 1.74
CA VAL A 5 19.34 4.81 2.73
C VAL A 5 19.20 3.84 3.90
N PRO A 6 19.26 4.30 5.16
CA PRO A 6 18.93 3.47 6.30
C PRO A 6 17.49 2.93 6.20
N PRO A 7 17.23 1.64 6.47
CA PRO A 7 15.89 1.06 6.34
C PRO A 7 14.80 1.83 7.08
N LEU A 8 15.12 2.35 8.27
CA LEU A 8 14.19 3.16 9.06
C LEU A 8 13.78 4.46 8.34
N VAL A 9 14.73 5.13 7.68
CA VAL A 9 14.47 6.33 6.89
C VAL A 9 13.56 6.01 5.70
N PHE A 10 13.81 4.90 5.01
CA PHE A 10 12.93 4.42 3.94
C PHE A 10 11.50 4.15 4.43
N LEU A 11 11.34 3.52 5.60
CA LEU A 11 10.03 3.30 6.21
C LEU A 11 9.32 4.61 6.57
N HIS A 12 10.05 5.62 7.07
CA HIS A 12 9.50 6.94 7.30
C HIS A 12 9.03 7.62 6.01
N TYR A 13 9.79 7.48 4.91
CA TYR A 13 9.35 7.97 3.60
C TYR A 13 8.07 7.30 3.11
N LEU A 14 7.94 5.97 3.24
CA LEU A 14 6.70 5.27 2.89
C LEU A 14 5.51 5.75 3.73
N ASN A 15 5.70 5.93 5.03
CA ASN A 15 4.64 6.44 5.90
C ASN A 15 4.26 7.89 5.55
N ALA A 16 5.21 8.74 5.18
CA ALA A 16 4.95 10.11 4.73
C ALA A 16 4.17 10.14 3.40
N LEU A 17 4.53 9.29 2.44
CA LEU A 17 3.79 9.11 1.19
C LEU A 17 2.35 8.66 1.45
N ALA A 18 2.16 7.72 2.37
CA ALA A 18 0.84 7.24 2.72
C ALA A 18 0.02 8.31 3.50
N LEU A 19 0.65 9.10 4.37
CA LEU A 19 0.02 10.21 5.09
C LEU A 19 -0.45 11.32 4.15
N ASN A 20 0.26 11.57 3.05
CA ASN A 20 -0.16 12.57 2.06
C ASN A 20 -1.57 12.28 1.50
N GLU A 21 -1.94 11.01 1.41
CA GLU A 21 -3.28 10.60 0.97
C GLU A 21 -4.36 11.01 1.99
N ASP A 22 -4.10 10.89 3.29
CA ASP A 22 -5.02 11.36 4.35
C ASP A 22 -5.21 12.87 4.27
N VAL A 23 -4.12 13.63 4.04
CA VAL A 23 -4.18 15.08 3.86
C VAL A 23 -5.05 15.45 2.67
N LYS A 24 -4.91 14.75 1.54
CA LYS A 24 -5.74 14.95 0.35
C LYS A 24 -7.23 14.77 0.68
N TYR A 25 -7.61 13.64 1.28
CA TYR A 25 -9.02 13.38 1.64
C TYR A 25 -9.57 14.43 2.59
N HIS A 26 -8.79 14.82 3.61
CA HIS A 26 -9.16 15.88 4.54
C HIS A 26 -9.39 17.22 3.83
N THR A 27 -8.47 17.65 2.97
CA THR A 27 -8.59 18.92 2.24
C THR A 27 -9.75 18.98 1.26
N LEU A 28 -10.16 17.83 0.71
CA LEU A 28 -11.29 17.73 -0.21
C LEU A 28 -12.65 17.61 0.51
N GLY A 29 -12.66 17.65 1.85
CA GLY A 29 -13.89 17.53 2.65
C GLY A 29 -14.50 16.14 2.64
N TYR A 30 -13.73 15.11 2.28
CA TYR A 30 -14.18 13.72 2.37
C TYR A 30 -13.95 13.19 3.77
N ASP A 31 -14.96 12.53 4.34
CA ASP A 31 -14.77 11.73 5.53
C ASP A 31 -13.84 10.54 5.22
N ILE A 32 -12.76 10.40 5.99
CA ILE A 32 -11.91 9.21 5.94
C ILE A 32 -12.71 8.06 6.57
N VAL A 33 -13.56 7.42 5.76
CA VAL A 33 -14.26 6.19 6.15
C VAL A 33 -13.25 5.06 6.34
N THR A 34 -13.57 4.14 7.25
CA THR A 34 -12.75 2.98 7.62
C THR A 34 -12.23 2.25 6.38
N GLY A 35 -10.93 2.32 6.12
CA GLY A 35 -10.30 1.70 4.95
C GLY A 35 -10.20 2.60 3.72
N THR A 36 -10.12 3.92 3.88
CA THR A 36 -9.66 4.88 2.86
C THR A 36 -8.39 5.60 3.33
N GLY A 37 -7.72 6.35 2.44
CA GLY A 37 -6.52 7.12 2.80
C GLY A 37 -5.25 6.28 2.98
N ARG A 38 -4.47 6.60 4.02
CA ARG A 38 -3.13 6.06 4.33
C ARG A 38 -3.07 4.55 4.34
N ARG A 39 -4.07 3.88 4.92
CA ARG A 39 -4.10 2.41 5.00
C ARG A 39 -4.17 1.77 3.63
N ASN A 40 -4.99 2.29 2.71
CA ASN A 40 -5.08 1.76 1.35
C ASN A 40 -3.81 2.03 0.55
N ASN A 41 -3.19 3.18 0.75
CA ASN A 41 -1.95 3.51 0.07
C ASN A 41 -0.82 2.57 0.53
N MET A 42 -0.70 2.33 1.83
CA MET A 42 0.25 1.33 2.38
C MET A 42 -0.01 -0.07 1.81
N LEU A 43 -1.26 -0.53 1.77
CA LEU A 43 -1.61 -1.84 1.23
C LEU A 43 -1.37 -1.92 -0.29
N THR A 44 -1.45 -0.81 -1.01
CA THR A 44 -1.08 -0.73 -2.42
C THR A 44 0.44 -0.90 -2.60
N CYS A 45 1.26 -0.26 -1.75
CA CYS A 45 2.70 -0.50 -1.72
C CYS A 45 3.03 -1.97 -1.42
N VAL A 46 2.34 -2.59 -0.47
CA VAL A 46 2.50 -4.03 -0.18
C VAL A 46 2.13 -4.87 -1.41
N ASN A 47 1.05 -4.52 -2.12
CA ASN A 47 0.66 -5.24 -3.33
C ASN A 47 1.74 -5.17 -4.41
N LEU A 48 2.36 -4.01 -4.60
CA LEU A 48 3.50 -3.82 -5.52
C LEU A 48 4.72 -4.65 -5.09
N ILE A 49 5.03 -4.71 -3.79
CA ILE A 49 6.06 -5.62 -3.26
C ILE A 49 5.72 -7.08 -3.61
N GLY A 50 4.45 -7.47 -3.47
CA GLY A 50 3.97 -8.79 -3.87
C GLY A 50 4.19 -9.10 -5.34
N VAL A 51 4.07 -8.10 -6.22
CA VAL A 51 4.42 -8.24 -7.65
C VAL A 51 5.91 -8.51 -7.82
N PHE A 52 6.78 -7.74 -7.17
CA PHE A 52 8.24 -7.93 -7.25
C PHE A 52 8.70 -9.27 -6.67
N LEU A 53 7.99 -9.79 -5.66
CA LEU A 53 8.25 -11.11 -5.08
C LEU A 53 7.64 -12.28 -5.88
N GLY A 54 6.90 -11.99 -6.96
CA GLY A 54 6.22 -13.01 -7.77
C GLY A 54 4.97 -13.63 -7.12
N GLY A 55 4.50 -13.08 -5.99
CA GLY A 55 3.30 -13.53 -5.29
C GLY A 55 1.99 -12.91 -5.79
N VAL A 56 2.09 -11.90 -6.67
CA VAL A 56 0.95 -11.20 -7.30
C VAL A 56 1.25 -10.97 -8.79
N SER A 57 0.25 -11.16 -9.65
CA SER A 57 0.37 -10.83 -11.08
C SER A 57 0.41 -9.32 -11.30
N ILE A 58 1.37 -8.84 -12.09
CA ILE A 58 1.43 -7.43 -12.51
C ILE A 58 0.18 -6.98 -13.26
N VAL A 59 -0.44 -7.89 -14.02
CA VAL A 59 -1.67 -7.60 -14.78
C VAL A 59 -2.85 -7.42 -13.83
N GLU A 60 -2.93 -8.24 -12.78
CA GLU A 60 -3.97 -8.10 -11.74
C GLU A 60 -3.79 -6.80 -10.96
N PHE A 61 -2.55 -6.49 -10.56
CA PHE A 61 -2.20 -5.24 -9.90
C PHE A 61 -2.59 -4.02 -10.76
N ALA A 62 -2.15 -3.96 -12.01
CA ALA A 62 -2.48 -2.88 -12.94
C ALA A 62 -3.99 -2.79 -13.21
N GLY A 63 -4.66 -3.93 -13.33
CA GLY A 63 -6.10 -4.00 -13.53
C GLY A 63 -6.91 -3.42 -12.37
N GLN A 64 -6.42 -3.52 -11.14
CA GLN A 64 -7.07 -2.92 -9.96
C GLN A 64 -7.00 -1.40 -9.96
N PHE A 65 -5.90 -0.80 -10.41
CA PHE A 65 -5.77 0.66 -10.50
C PHE A 65 -6.83 1.32 -11.39
N SER A 66 -7.28 0.60 -12.42
CA SER A 66 -8.28 1.07 -13.38
C SER A 66 -9.72 0.90 -12.90
N ARG A 67 -9.98 0.17 -11.81
CA ARG A 67 -11.32 -0.10 -11.30
C ARG A 67 -11.76 0.99 -10.33
N PRO A 68 -13.03 1.43 -10.34
CA PRO A 68 -13.55 2.35 -9.33
C PRO A 68 -13.45 1.75 -7.90
N PRO A 69 -12.96 2.51 -6.90
CA PRO A 69 -12.35 3.83 -7.02
C PRO A 69 -10.95 3.76 -7.66
N ALA A 70 -10.77 4.47 -8.77
CA ALA A 70 -9.54 4.43 -9.55
C ALA A 70 -8.37 5.04 -8.78
N GLY A 71 -7.15 4.57 -9.06
CA GLY A 71 -5.92 5.08 -8.46
C GLY A 71 -5.42 4.32 -7.22
N ILE A 72 -6.06 3.21 -6.86
CA ILE A 72 -5.69 2.38 -5.69
C ILE A 72 -5.70 0.90 -6.09
N SER A 73 -4.74 0.12 -5.58
CA SER A 73 -4.69 -1.34 -5.72
C SER A 73 -4.38 -2.00 -4.37
N ALA A 74 -5.19 -1.64 -3.38
CA ALA A 74 -5.06 -2.15 -2.02
C ALA A 74 -5.50 -3.62 -1.95
N ILE A 75 -4.68 -4.46 -1.31
CA ILE A 75 -5.03 -5.86 -1.01
C ILE A 75 -5.61 -6.01 0.39
N SER A 76 -6.34 -7.11 0.60
CA SER A 76 -6.79 -7.49 1.95
C SER A 76 -5.61 -7.85 2.85
N GLN A 77 -5.78 -7.70 4.17
CA GLN A 77 -4.75 -8.15 5.12
C GLN A 77 -4.49 -9.65 5.05
N LYS A 78 -5.51 -10.45 4.68
CA LYS A 78 -5.33 -11.88 4.45
C LYS A 78 -4.34 -12.11 3.31
N LYS A 79 -4.55 -11.45 2.16
CA LYS A 79 -3.65 -11.56 1.00
C LYS A 79 -2.25 -11.03 1.31
N MET A 80 -2.14 -9.95 2.09
CA MET A 80 -0.85 -9.47 2.60
C MET A 80 -0.10 -10.55 3.39
N ARG A 81 -0.77 -11.27 4.30
CA ARG A 81 -0.14 -12.35 5.08
C ARG A 81 0.30 -13.52 4.20
N GLU A 82 -0.46 -13.84 3.16
CA GLU A 82 -0.06 -14.84 2.15
C GLU A 82 1.21 -14.43 1.39
N ILE A 83 1.36 -13.13 1.06
CA ILE A 83 2.54 -12.58 0.34
C ILE A 83 3.75 -12.46 1.27
N LEU A 84 3.53 -12.11 2.55
CA LEU A 84 4.55 -11.85 3.55
C LEU A 84 4.42 -12.84 4.73
N PRO A 85 4.68 -14.15 4.52
CA PRO A 85 4.40 -15.19 5.51
C PRO A 85 5.23 -15.04 6.80
N LEU A 86 6.37 -14.33 6.73
CA LEU A 86 7.18 -14.03 7.92
C LEU A 86 6.49 -13.07 8.90
N LEU A 87 5.48 -12.31 8.45
CA LEU A 87 4.69 -11.41 9.28
C LEU A 87 3.50 -12.10 9.96
N ASP A 88 3.21 -13.37 9.62
CA ASP A 88 2.09 -14.14 10.18
C ASP A 88 2.41 -14.79 11.54
N LYS A 89 3.65 -14.64 12.02
CA LYS A 89 4.12 -15.18 13.31
C LYS A 89 4.02 -14.19 14.48
N GLY A 90 3.27 -13.10 14.32
CA GLY A 90 3.10 -12.03 15.32
C GLY A 90 1.79 -12.14 16.09
#